data_AF-A0A929KM10-F1
#
_entry.id   AF-A0A929KM10-F1
#
_cell.length_a   1.000
_cell.length_b   1.000
_cell.length_c   1.000
_cell.angle_alpha   90.00
_cell.angle_beta   90.00
_cell.angle_gamma   90.00
#
_symmetry.space_group_name_H-M   'P 1'
#
loop_
_entity.id
_entity.type
_entity.pdbx_description
1 polymer ?
#
loop_
_entity_poly.entity_id
_entity_poly.type
_entity_poly.pdbx_seq_one_letter_code
_entity_poly.pdbx_strand_id
1 'polypeptide(L)'
;MKRWLLAMMLGVPLAGAWAQPAGLPHAWLFGSWTGGIMPAGDTADQSCTGSPSVIFTKDVVMRSSMLDVAYRQRLIETVQATPNGVEFRLVPAGQQGARLPLDIGFGCDGDPNLLRVERRGPNEIAFPNCSDFPSVLKRCGSP
;
A
#
# COMPACT_ATOMS: atom_id res chain seq x y z
N MET A 1 50.58 34.22 -41.05
CA MET A 1 51.19 33.17 -40.19
C MET A 1 50.05 32.57 -39.38
N LYS A 2 49.46 31.42 -39.75
CA LYS A 2 49.92 30.03 -39.59
C LYS A 2 49.32 29.37 -38.33
N ARG A 3 48.21 28.62 -38.54
CA ARG A 3 47.77 27.39 -37.82
C ARG A 3 47.38 27.58 -36.32
N TRP A 4 46.43 26.90 -35.69
CA TRP A 4 46.08 25.47 -35.72
C TRP A 4 44.61 25.25 -35.31
N LEU A 5 43.96 24.32 -36.00
CA LEU A 5 42.77 23.59 -35.56
C LEU A 5 43.09 22.77 -34.30
N LEU A 6 42.17 22.75 -33.34
CA LEU A 6 42.01 21.64 -32.40
C LEU A 6 40.53 21.54 -32.01
N ALA A 7 39.79 20.80 -32.84
CA ALA A 7 38.47 20.30 -32.50
C ALA A 7 38.65 19.10 -31.57
N MET A 8 38.48 19.32 -30.26
CA MET A 8 38.25 18.23 -29.31
C MET A 8 36.77 17.83 -29.40
N MET A 9 36.48 16.80 -30.19
CA MET A 9 35.23 16.06 -30.06
C MET A 9 35.27 15.27 -28.75
N LEU A 10 34.62 15.81 -27.71
CA LEU A 10 34.28 15.08 -26.51
C LEU A 10 33.21 14.04 -26.87
N GLY A 11 33.64 12.79 -27.06
CA GLY A 11 32.76 11.64 -27.12
C GLY A 11 32.09 11.46 -25.77
N VAL A 12 30.82 11.86 -25.67
CA VAL A 12 29.96 11.55 -24.52
C VAL A 12 29.57 10.08 -24.64
N PRO A 13 29.98 9.20 -23.71
CA PRO A 13 29.42 7.87 -23.67
C PRO A 13 27.95 8.01 -23.27
N LEU A 14 27.05 7.68 -24.19
CA LEU A 14 25.65 7.42 -23.88
C LEU A 14 25.62 6.16 -23.00
N ALA A 15 25.88 6.33 -21.70
CA ALA A 15 25.54 5.35 -20.71
C ALA A 15 24.02 5.25 -20.71
N GLY A 16 23.48 4.25 -21.40
CA GLY A 16 22.07 3.89 -21.29
C GLY A 16 21.77 3.71 -19.81
N ALA A 17 20.92 4.58 -19.27
CA ALA A 17 20.38 4.38 -17.95
C ALA A 17 19.54 3.11 -18.03
N TRP A 18 20.08 2.01 -17.50
CA TRP A 18 19.32 0.81 -17.21
C TRP A 18 18.33 1.22 -16.13
N ALA A 19 17.14 1.66 -16.56
CA ALA A 19 16.04 1.90 -15.65
C ALA A 19 15.81 0.58 -14.93
N GLN A 20 16.22 0.51 -13.67
CA GLN A 20 15.79 -0.60 -12.83
C GLN A 20 14.26 -0.59 -12.88
N PRO A 21 13.59 -1.74 -13.07
CA PRO A 21 12.15 -1.80 -12.93
C PRO A 21 11.81 -1.10 -11.61
N ALA A 22 11.03 -0.02 -11.68
CA ALA A 22 10.59 0.65 -10.47
C ALA A 22 9.92 -0.41 -9.60
N GLY A 23 10.44 -0.63 -8.39
CA GLY A 23 9.89 -1.62 -7.47
C GLY A 23 8.39 -1.35 -7.25
N LEU A 24 7.64 -2.36 -6.81
CA LEU A 24 6.23 -2.19 -6.51
C LEU A 24 6.06 -1.06 -5.47
N PRO A 25 5.28 0.00 -5.75
CA PRO A 25 5.18 1.16 -4.87
C PRO A 25 4.77 0.82 -3.42
N HIS A 26 4.02 -0.27 -3.24
CA HIS A 26 3.55 -0.77 -1.96
C HIS A 26 4.35 -1.95 -1.40
N ALA A 27 5.49 -2.34 -1.98
CA ALA A 27 6.27 -3.49 -1.49
C ALA A 27 6.63 -3.37 0.01
N TRP A 28 6.83 -2.14 0.48
CA TRP A 28 7.10 -1.85 1.88
C TRP A 28 5.91 -2.15 2.80
N LEU A 29 4.70 -2.32 2.30
CA LEU A 29 3.51 -2.67 3.10
C LEU A 29 3.37 -4.17 3.33
N PHE A 30 4.09 -5.03 2.59
CA PHE A 30 3.87 -6.47 2.65
C PHE A 30 3.94 -7.04 4.06
N GLY A 31 3.02 -7.97 4.34
CA GLY A 31 2.88 -8.63 5.63
C GLY A 31 1.63 -8.22 6.39
N SER A 32 1.62 -8.56 7.68
CA SER A 32 0.49 -8.44 8.58
C SER A 32 0.57 -7.17 9.43
N TRP A 33 -0.57 -6.53 9.63
CA TRP A 33 -0.74 -5.29 10.39
C TRP A 33 -1.91 -5.42 11.36
N THR A 34 -1.74 -4.94 12.58
CA THR A 34 -2.74 -4.99 13.66
C THR A 34 -3.12 -3.59 14.13
N GLY A 35 -4.27 -3.47 14.80
CA GLY A 35 -4.84 -2.21 15.26
C GLY A 35 -5.97 -1.72 14.34
N GLY A 36 -5.99 -0.42 14.05
CA GLY A 36 -7.01 0.17 13.17
C GLY A 36 -8.34 0.40 13.88
N ILE A 37 -9.06 -0.67 14.25
CA ILE A 37 -10.33 -0.54 14.99
C ILE A 37 -10.07 -0.08 16.41
N MET A 38 -9.17 -0.80 17.08
CA MET A 38 -8.61 -0.47 18.38
C MET A 38 -7.13 -0.12 18.19
N PRO A 39 -6.51 0.63 19.12
CA PRO A 39 -5.06 0.77 19.14
C PRO A 39 -4.38 -0.60 19.09
N ALA A 40 -3.27 -0.70 18.35
CA ALA A 40 -2.49 -1.93 18.26
C ALA A 40 -2.01 -2.38 19.65
N GLY A 41 -2.17 -3.68 19.93
CA GLY A 41 -1.61 -4.35 21.12
C GLY A 41 -0.12 -4.67 20.93
N ASP A 42 0.35 -5.75 21.57
CA ASP A 42 1.72 -6.23 21.38
C ASP A 42 1.94 -6.72 19.93
N THR A 43 2.94 -6.15 19.28
CA THR A 43 3.32 -6.46 17.89
C THR A 43 4.52 -7.39 17.80
N ALA A 44 5.26 -7.60 18.89
CA ALA A 44 6.45 -8.44 18.91
C ALA A 44 6.10 -9.94 19.02
N ASP A 45 4.97 -10.26 19.65
CA ASP A 45 4.48 -11.63 19.78
C ASP A 45 4.01 -12.19 18.42
N GLN A 46 4.33 -13.46 18.17
CA GLN A 46 3.84 -14.26 17.04
C GLN A 46 2.31 -14.27 16.97
N SER A 47 1.62 -14.14 18.11
CA SER A 47 0.16 -14.04 18.18
C SER A 47 -0.41 -12.90 17.34
N CYS A 48 0.34 -11.81 17.11
CA CYS A 48 -0.05 -10.71 16.22
C CYS A 48 -0.32 -11.21 14.79
N THR A 49 0.49 -12.15 14.30
CA THR A 49 0.35 -12.71 12.94
C THR A 49 -0.81 -13.69 12.81
N GLY A 50 -1.32 -14.24 13.92
CA GLY A 50 -2.44 -15.17 13.93
C GLY A 50 -3.80 -14.51 13.69
N SER A 51 -3.96 -13.24 14.06
CA SER A 51 -5.22 -12.48 13.91
C SER A 51 -4.99 -11.00 13.55
N PRO A 52 -4.31 -10.68 12.44
CA PRO A 52 -4.06 -9.29 12.05
C PRO A 52 -5.32 -8.59 11.54
N SER A 53 -5.41 -7.27 11.70
CA SER A 53 -6.51 -6.49 11.14
C SER A 53 -6.44 -6.38 9.61
N VAL A 54 -5.22 -6.27 9.06
CA VAL A 54 -4.98 -6.10 7.63
C VAL A 54 -3.74 -6.89 7.20
N ILE A 55 -3.79 -7.48 6.00
CA ILE A 55 -2.67 -8.16 5.38
C ILE A 55 -2.50 -7.58 3.97
N PHE A 56 -1.30 -7.09 3.67
CA PHE A 56 -0.94 -6.64 2.34
C PHE A 56 -0.10 -7.71 1.64
N THR A 57 -0.51 -8.07 0.43
CA THR A 57 0.26 -8.92 -0.47
C THR A 57 0.58 -8.16 -1.75
N LYS A 58 1.19 -8.82 -2.73
CA LYS A 58 1.48 -8.23 -4.03
C LYS A 58 0.22 -7.73 -4.74
N ASP A 59 -0.83 -8.57 -4.79
CA ASP A 59 -2.00 -8.36 -5.65
C ASP A 59 -3.33 -8.33 -4.87
N VAL A 60 -3.30 -8.58 -3.56
CA VAL A 60 -4.48 -8.63 -2.69
C VAL A 60 -4.24 -7.84 -1.41
N VAL A 61 -5.23 -7.06 -0.99
CA VAL A 61 -5.35 -6.56 0.38
C VAL A 61 -6.45 -7.35 1.07
N MET A 62 -6.12 -7.95 2.21
CA MET A 62 -7.08 -8.65 3.06
C MET A 62 -7.32 -7.85 4.32
N ARG A 63 -8.57 -7.76 4.78
CA ARG A 63 -8.90 -7.03 6.01
C ARG A 63 -9.99 -7.73 6.79
N SER A 64 -10.00 -7.47 8.10
CA SER A 64 -11.06 -7.85 9.01
C SER A 64 -11.53 -6.63 9.79
N SER A 65 -12.84 -6.42 9.85
CA SER A 65 -13.53 -5.48 10.74
C SER A 65 -14.26 -6.24 11.85
N MET A 66 -14.84 -5.53 12.83
CA MET A 66 -15.65 -6.17 13.89
C MET A 66 -16.90 -6.88 13.36
N LEU A 67 -17.34 -6.52 12.14
CA LEU A 67 -18.53 -7.07 11.53
C LEU A 67 -18.22 -8.23 10.59
N ASP A 68 -16.93 -8.50 10.33
CA ASP A 68 -16.51 -9.59 9.47
C ASP A 68 -16.46 -10.91 10.23
N VAL A 69 -17.09 -11.93 9.65
CA VAL A 69 -16.92 -13.33 10.07
C VAL A 69 -15.60 -13.91 9.52
N ALA A 70 -15.14 -13.41 8.38
CA ALA A 70 -13.92 -13.85 7.69
C ALA A 70 -13.25 -12.67 6.99
N TYR A 71 -11.94 -12.79 6.71
CA TYR A 71 -11.22 -11.77 5.96
C TYR A 71 -11.89 -11.45 4.63
N ARG A 72 -12.18 -10.17 4.42
CA ARG A 72 -12.55 -9.65 3.10
C ARG A 72 -11.28 -9.49 2.28
N GLN A 73 -11.29 -10.05 1.08
CA GLN A 73 -10.19 -9.92 0.13
C GLN A 73 -10.56 -8.92 -0.95
N ARG A 74 -9.66 -7.99 -1.26
CA ARG A 74 -9.80 -7.03 -2.35
C ARG A 74 -8.60 -7.13 -3.27
N LEU A 75 -8.86 -7.43 -4.53
CA LEU A 75 -7.83 -7.46 -5.57
C LEU A 75 -7.38 -6.04 -5.90
N ILE A 76 -6.08 -5.87 -6.04
CA ILE A 76 -5.43 -4.63 -6.44
C ILE A 76 -5.50 -4.53 -7.96
N GLU A 77 -6.04 -3.42 -8.46
CA GLU A 77 -6.02 -3.09 -9.89
C GLU A 77 -4.78 -2.25 -10.22
N THR A 78 -4.57 -1.15 -9.48
CA THR A 78 -3.37 -0.31 -9.62
C THR A 78 -2.93 0.23 -8.26
N VAL A 79 -1.66 0.62 -8.17
CA VAL A 79 -1.07 1.27 -7.00
C VAL A 79 -0.23 2.45 -7.47
N GLN A 80 -0.42 3.60 -6.83
CA GLN A 80 0.38 4.80 -7.07
C GLN A 80 1.08 5.23 -5.78
N ALA A 81 2.34 5.62 -5.89
CA ALA A 81 3.04 6.26 -4.77
C ALA A 81 2.50 7.67 -4.57
N THR A 82 2.39 8.10 -3.32
CA THR A 82 2.05 9.47 -2.91
C THR A 82 3.18 10.03 -2.04
N PRO A 83 3.24 11.35 -1.80
CA PRO A 83 4.27 11.93 -0.93
C PRO A 83 4.33 11.31 0.47
N ASN A 84 3.18 10.83 0.98
CA ASN A 84 3.05 10.30 2.34
C ASN A 84 2.75 8.80 2.38
N GLY A 85 2.79 8.08 1.25
CA GLY A 85 2.45 6.65 1.22
C GLY A 85 2.03 6.15 -0.16
N VAL A 86 0.88 5.49 -0.24
CA VAL A 86 0.35 4.92 -1.49
C VAL A 86 -1.17 5.07 -1.59
N GLU A 87 -1.67 5.08 -2.82
CA GLU A 87 -3.10 5.00 -3.14
C GLU A 87 -3.34 3.74 -3.98
N PHE A 88 -4.23 2.87 -3.51
CA PHE A 88 -4.68 1.67 -4.21
C PHE A 88 -5.99 1.96 -4.91
N ARG A 89 -6.07 1.59 -6.19
CA ARG A 89 -7.35 1.28 -6.85
C ARG A 89 -7.58 -0.22 -6.76
N LEU A 90 -8.74 -0.59 -6.25
CA LEU A 90 -9.15 -1.97 -6.06
C LEU A 90 -10.12 -2.35 -7.16
N VAL A 91 -10.04 -3.60 -7.61
CA VAL A 91 -11.00 -4.15 -8.56
C VAL A 91 -12.41 -3.98 -7.95
N PRO A 92 -13.37 -3.42 -8.70
CA PRO A 92 -14.75 -3.31 -8.25
C PRO A 92 -15.26 -4.66 -7.79
N ALA A 93 -15.73 -4.72 -6.56
CA ALA A 93 -16.34 -5.95 -6.09
C ALA A 93 -17.73 -6.09 -6.72
N GLY A 94 -18.09 -7.28 -7.20
CA GLY A 94 -19.39 -7.63 -7.75
C GLY A 94 -19.59 -7.35 -9.25
N GLN A 95 -20.60 -8.00 -9.84
CA GLN A 95 -21.03 -7.73 -11.21
C GLN A 95 -21.87 -6.44 -11.27
N GLN A 96 -21.80 -5.71 -12.38
CA GLN A 96 -22.63 -4.53 -12.62
C GLN A 96 -24.11 -4.87 -12.36
N GLY A 97 -24.74 -4.17 -11.40
CA GLY A 97 -26.16 -4.35 -11.05
C GLY A 97 -26.45 -5.23 -9.83
N ALA A 98 -25.44 -5.88 -9.23
CA ALA A 98 -25.61 -6.58 -7.96
C ALA A 98 -25.49 -5.60 -6.77
N ARG A 99 -26.35 -5.74 -5.76
CA ARG A 99 -26.25 -4.95 -4.53
C ARG A 99 -25.03 -5.42 -3.75
N LEU A 100 -24.01 -4.56 -3.71
CA LEU A 100 -22.80 -4.85 -2.95
C LEU A 100 -23.08 -4.81 -1.46
N PRO A 101 -22.46 -5.70 -0.67
CA PRO A 101 -22.36 -5.53 0.77
C PRO A 101 -21.85 -4.12 1.09
N LEU A 102 -22.53 -3.43 2.03
CA LEU A 102 -22.19 -2.06 2.44
C LEU A 102 -20.76 -1.99 3.03
N ASP A 103 -20.30 -3.12 3.55
CA ASP A 103 -18.99 -3.39 4.13
C ASP A 103 -18.04 -4.04 3.10
N ILE A 104 -18.11 -3.72 1.80
CA ILE A 104 -17.18 -4.33 0.85
C ILE A 104 -15.84 -3.58 0.74
N GLY A 105 -15.81 -2.30 1.10
CA GLY A 105 -14.64 -1.42 1.02
C GLY A 105 -13.81 -1.40 2.30
N PHE A 106 -13.16 -0.27 2.58
CA PHE A 106 -12.46 0.00 3.85
C PHE A 106 -13.14 1.11 4.67
N GLY A 107 -14.34 1.54 4.25
CA GLY A 107 -15.06 2.67 4.85
C GLY A 107 -14.40 4.04 4.59
N CYS A 108 -13.52 4.13 3.59
CA CYS A 108 -12.71 5.31 3.29
C CYS A 108 -13.33 6.19 2.21
N ASP A 109 -13.35 7.51 2.41
CA ASP A 109 -13.66 8.54 1.41
C ASP A 109 -14.98 8.31 0.60
N GLY A 110 -15.87 7.42 1.06
CA GLY A 110 -17.09 7.02 0.36
C GLY A 110 -16.90 6.14 -0.89
N ASP A 111 -15.66 5.76 -1.23
CA ASP A 111 -15.35 4.93 -2.40
C ASP A 111 -14.86 3.53 -1.96
N PRO A 112 -15.65 2.47 -2.16
CA PRO A 112 -15.28 1.12 -1.74
C PRO A 112 -14.13 0.51 -2.57
N ASN A 113 -13.69 1.17 -3.64
CA ASN A 113 -12.64 0.74 -4.53
C ASN A 113 -11.37 1.58 -4.40
N LEU A 114 -11.33 2.50 -3.44
CA LEU A 114 -10.16 3.31 -3.12
C LEU A 114 -9.65 2.95 -1.73
N LEU A 115 -8.33 2.76 -1.60
CA LEU A 115 -7.68 2.66 -0.30
C LEU A 115 -6.44 3.56 -0.31
N ARG A 116 -6.45 4.56 0.56
CA ARG A 116 -5.27 5.39 0.84
C ARG A 116 -4.56 4.84 2.06
N VAL A 117 -3.24 4.69 1.94
CA VAL A 117 -2.39 4.25 3.05
C VAL A 117 -1.31 5.29 3.26
N GLU A 118 -1.34 5.90 4.44
CA GLU A 118 -0.31 6.85 4.86
C GLU A 118 0.72 6.14 5.73
N ARG A 119 1.99 6.37 5.45
CA ARG A 119 3.08 5.95 6.32
C ARG A 119 3.22 6.95 7.47
N ARG A 120 3.05 6.48 8.70
CA ARG A 120 3.21 7.28 9.93
C ARG A 120 4.57 7.07 10.60
N GLY A 121 5.19 5.92 10.35
CA GLY A 121 6.53 5.60 10.81
C GLY A 121 7.09 4.37 10.07
N PRO A 122 8.25 3.84 10.49
CA PRO A 122 8.82 2.63 9.87
C PRO A 122 7.89 1.41 9.93
N ASN A 123 7.13 1.29 11.02
CA ASN A 123 6.22 0.17 11.31
C ASN A 123 4.80 0.63 11.62
N GLU A 124 4.42 1.85 11.21
CA GLU A 124 3.11 2.43 11.50
C GLU A 124 2.48 3.01 10.22
N ILE A 125 1.21 2.69 10.00
CA ILE A 125 0.41 3.20 8.88
C ILE A 125 -0.96 3.65 9.35
N ALA A 126 -1.61 4.52 8.58
CA ALA A 126 -2.98 4.93 8.82
C ALA A 126 -3.79 4.89 7.54
N PHE A 127 -5.10 4.64 7.67
CA PHE A 127 -6.05 4.82 6.58
C PHE A 127 -6.85 6.09 6.86
N PRO A 128 -6.56 7.20 6.17
CA PRO A 128 -7.22 8.47 6.44
C PRO A 128 -8.71 8.39 6.06
N ASN A 129 -9.56 9.01 6.89
CA ASN A 129 -11.01 9.11 6.67
C ASN A 129 -11.74 7.75 6.53
N CYS A 130 -11.24 6.71 7.20
CA CYS A 130 -11.82 5.37 7.14
C CYS A 130 -12.57 5.03 8.43
N SER A 131 -13.89 4.84 8.34
CA SER A 131 -14.73 4.50 9.51
C SER A 131 -14.36 3.16 10.13
N ASP A 132 -13.88 2.22 9.32
CA ASP A 132 -13.60 0.85 9.75
C ASP A 132 -12.22 0.73 10.42
N PHE A 133 -11.36 1.74 10.26
CA PHE A 133 -9.98 1.77 10.77
C PHE A 133 -9.59 3.16 11.31
N PRO A 134 -10.24 3.66 12.37
CA PRO A 134 -10.00 5.01 12.90
C PRO A 134 -8.62 5.22 13.57
N SER A 135 -7.94 4.15 13.96
CA SER A 135 -6.65 4.16 14.65
C SER A 135 -5.50 3.80 13.73
N VAL A 136 -4.27 4.07 14.17
CA VAL A 136 -3.04 3.65 13.48
C VAL A 136 -2.94 2.12 13.48
N LEU A 137 -2.44 1.54 12.39
CA LEU A 137 -2.05 0.14 12.33
C LEU A 137 -0.53 0.00 12.53
N LYS A 138 -0.13 -1.04 13.26
CA LYS A 138 1.27 -1.39 13.48
C LYS A 138 1.61 -2.71 12.80
N ARG A 139 2.85 -2.82 12.31
CA ARG A 139 3.35 -4.05 11.67
C ARG A 139 3.49 -5.17 12.71
N CYS A 140 3.04 -6.37 12.40
CA CYS A 140 3.37 -7.54 13.22
C CYS A 140 4.81 -7.98 13.01
N GLY A 141 5.48 -8.40 14.08
CA GLY A 141 6.92 -8.75 14.08
C GLY A 141 7.85 -7.54 14.16
N SER A 142 7.32 -6.33 14.44
CA SER A 142 8.15 -5.19 14.80
C SER A 142 8.31 -5.08 16.32
N PRO A 143 9.53 -4.80 16.82
CA PRO A 143 9.80 -4.55 18.24
C PRO A 143 9.17 -3.25 18.74
#